data_AF-A0A949QYS1-F1
#
_entry.id   AF-A0A949QYS1-F1
#
_cell.length_a   1.000
_cell.length_b   1.000
_cell.length_c   1.000
_cell.angle_alpha   90.00
_cell.angle_beta   90.00
_cell.angle_gamma   90.00
#
_symmetry.space_group_name_H-M   'P 1'
#
loop_
_entity.id
_entity.type
_entity.pdbx_description
1 polymer ?
#
loop_
_entity_poly.entity_id
_entity_poly.type
_entity_poly.pdbx_seq_one_letter_code
_entity_poly.pdbx_strand_id
1 'polypeptide(L)'
;MHLTDERLNEYLDNETADKAGIEAHLHACKKCAARLSDLQSLFADLDSLPDVELSANIAARFSLRPSLILQPPRWLTLTTTLQAAAALTALVAAAPFFSIMLSQMETPSFTTLLLQLQTRWTMFLNALSALAANPVEEFQLPITDYPLPIAELSALFIPLAVVSIFWVLGNGWLLRNQNR
;
A
#
# COMPACT_ATOMS: atom_id res chain seq x y z
N MET A 1 -8.58 54.17 -12.19
CA MET A 1 -7.96 52.84 -12.04
C MET A 1 -8.67 51.91 -13.01
N HIS A 2 -7.95 51.14 -13.82
CA HIS A 2 -8.52 50.22 -14.82
C HIS A 2 -8.48 48.78 -14.30
N LEU A 3 -9.30 47.91 -14.88
CA LEU A 3 -9.18 46.46 -14.66
C LEU A 3 -7.88 45.96 -15.31
N THR A 4 -7.25 44.96 -14.68
CA THR A 4 -6.12 44.27 -15.29
C THR A 4 -6.62 43.24 -16.29
N ASP A 5 -5.75 42.80 -17.20
CA ASP A 5 -6.11 41.81 -18.22
C ASP A 5 -6.46 40.45 -17.57
N GLU A 6 -5.85 40.10 -16.43
CA GLU A 6 -6.19 38.88 -15.68
C GLU A 6 -7.64 38.92 -15.18
N ARG A 7 -8.09 40.05 -14.62
CA ARG A 7 -9.47 40.19 -14.12
C ARG A 7 -10.50 40.19 -15.26
N LEU A 8 -10.12 40.68 -16.45
CA LEU A 8 -10.95 40.60 -17.65
C LEU A 8 -11.06 39.15 -18.16
N ASN A 9 -9.96 38.39 -18.15
CA ASN A 9 -9.98 36.98 -18.54
C ASN A 9 -10.76 36.12 -17.54
N GLU A 10 -10.57 36.31 -16.23
CA GLU A 10 -11.38 35.65 -15.19
C GLU A 10 -12.88 35.92 -15.35
N TYR A 11 -13.26 37.11 -15.86
CA TYR A 11 -14.65 37.42 -16.19
C TYR A 11 -15.14 36.63 -17.42
N LEU A 12 -14.33 36.56 -18.48
CA LEU A 12 -14.65 35.82 -19.71
C LEU A 12 -14.76 34.30 -19.46
N ASP A 13 -13.86 33.74 -18.65
CA ASP A 13 -13.84 32.32 -18.28
C ASP A 13 -14.90 31.97 -17.21
N ASN A 14 -15.68 32.96 -16.76
CA ASN A 14 -16.73 32.82 -15.76
C ASN A 14 -16.21 32.39 -14.36
N GLU A 15 -14.94 32.64 -14.07
CA GLU A 15 -14.23 32.25 -12.84
C GLU A 15 -14.13 33.37 -11.79
N THR A 16 -14.60 34.58 -12.10
CA THR A 16 -14.60 35.70 -11.13
C THR A 16 -15.74 35.62 -10.10
N ALA A 17 -15.41 35.90 -8.83
CA ALA A 17 -16.37 36.02 -7.73
C ALA A 17 -17.12 37.37 -7.69
N ASP A 18 -16.58 38.42 -8.33
CA ASP A 18 -17.12 39.79 -8.31
C ASP A 18 -17.59 40.23 -9.70
N LYS A 19 -18.62 39.56 -10.23
CA LYS A 19 -19.18 39.90 -11.56
C LYS A 19 -19.85 41.26 -11.57
N ALA A 20 -20.67 41.55 -10.56
CA ALA A 20 -21.43 42.79 -10.50
C ALA A 20 -20.52 44.04 -10.42
N GLY A 21 -19.42 43.97 -9.68
CA GLY A 21 -18.43 45.06 -9.61
C GLY A 21 -17.70 45.27 -10.93
N ILE A 22 -17.34 44.18 -11.63
CA ILE A 22 -16.71 44.24 -12.95
C ILE A 22 -17.68 44.81 -14.00
N GLU A 23 -18.93 44.37 -14.03
CA GLU A 23 -19.96 44.88 -14.95
C GLU A 23 -20.22 46.38 -14.74
N ALA A 24 -20.36 46.81 -13.48
CA ALA A 24 -20.47 48.23 -13.15
C ALA A 24 -19.27 49.04 -13.65
N HIS A 25 -18.05 48.50 -13.52
CA HIS A 25 -16.85 49.13 -14.04
C HIS A 25 -16.82 49.19 -15.58
N LEU A 26 -17.24 48.13 -16.26
CA LEU A 26 -17.30 48.06 -17.73
C LEU A 26 -18.30 49.05 -18.30
N HIS A 27 -19.44 49.26 -17.63
CA HIS A 27 -20.40 50.30 -17.99
C HIS A 27 -19.83 51.73 -17.82
N ALA A 28 -19.02 51.95 -16.79
CA ALA A 28 -18.43 53.26 -16.51
C ALA A 28 -17.17 53.57 -17.33
N CYS A 29 -16.38 52.54 -17.72
CA CYS A 29 -15.07 52.71 -18.32
C CYS A 29 -15.01 52.20 -19.78
N LYS A 30 -15.13 53.13 -20.74
CA LYS A 30 -15.06 52.82 -22.18
C LYS A 30 -13.78 52.09 -22.61
N LYS A 31 -12.64 52.38 -21.97
CA LYS A 31 -11.35 51.73 -22.29
C LYS A 31 -11.37 50.25 -21.92
N CYS A 32 -11.89 49.91 -20.75
CA CYS A 32 -12.02 48.51 -20.31
C CYS A 32 -13.07 47.76 -21.15
N ALA A 33 -14.17 48.42 -21.52
CA ALA A 33 -15.17 47.85 -22.42
C ALA A 33 -14.61 47.56 -23.83
N ALA A 34 -13.81 48.48 -24.38
CA ALA A 34 -13.13 48.25 -25.66
C ALA A 34 -12.15 47.08 -25.57
N ARG A 35 -11.34 47.02 -24.51
CA ARG A 35 -10.40 45.91 -24.27
C ARG A 35 -11.10 44.56 -24.16
N LEU A 36 -12.25 44.51 -23.49
CA LEU A 36 -13.08 43.31 -23.40
C LEU A 36 -13.64 42.90 -24.76
N SER A 37 -14.10 43.85 -25.57
CA SER A 37 -14.57 43.59 -26.94
C SER A 37 -13.46 43.02 -27.83
N ASP A 38 -12.23 43.52 -27.71
CA ASP A 38 -11.08 43.00 -28.46
C ASP A 38 -10.79 41.54 -28.08
N LEU A 39 -10.83 41.21 -26.78
CA LEU A 39 -10.64 39.85 -26.28
C LEU A 39 -11.76 38.91 -26.76
N GLN A 40 -13.02 39.35 -26.70
CA GLN A 40 -14.15 38.56 -27.20
C GLN A 40 -14.05 38.27 -28.69
N SER A 41 -13.58 39.22 -29.49
CA SER A 41 -13.33 39.00 -30.92
C SER A 41 -12.24 37.94 -31.13
N LEU A 42 -11.16 38.00 -30.36
CA LEU A 42 -10.07 37.02 -30.45
C LEU A 42 -10.55 35.60 -30.11
N PHE A 43 -11.35 35.44 -29.06
CA PHE A 43 -11.92 34.13 -28.71
C PHE A 43 -12.89 33.62 -29.78
N ALA A 44 -13.72 34.50 -30.36
CA ALA A 44 -14.60 34.12 -31.47
C ALA A 44 -13.81 33.65 -32.71
N ASP A 45 -12.66 34.29 -33.00
CA ASP A 45 -11.77 33.86 -34.08
C ASP A 45 -11.15 32.50 -33.78
N LEU A 46 -10.74 32.24 -32.53
CA LEU A 46 -10.21 30.94 -32.10
C LEU A 46 -11.27 29.83 -32.17
N ASP A 47 -12.51 30.10 -31.76
CA ASP A 47 -13.63 29.17 -31.84
C ASP A 47 -14.04 28.87 -33.29
N SER A 48 -13.71 29.76 -34.23
CA SER A 48 -13.96 29.55 -35.66
C SER A 48 -12.92 28.65 -36.36
N LEU A 49 -11.84 28.28 -35.65
CA LEU A 49 -10.82 27.40 -36.20
C LEU A 49 -11.41 26.00 -36.49
N PRO A 50 -10.99 25.35 -37.58
CA PRO A 50 -11.51 24.04 -37.94
C PRO A 50 -11.15 23.00 -36.88
N ASP A 51 -12.15 22.23 -36.46
CA ASP A 51 -11.93 21.08 -35.58
C ASP A 51 -10.97 20.09 -36.25
N VAL A 52 -9.94 19.69 -35.51
CA VAL A 52 -8.98 18.68 -35.96
C VAL A 52 -9.53 17.30 -35.60
N GLU A 53 -9.91 16.52 -36.61
CA GLU A 53 -10.26 15.11 -36.40
C GLU A 53 -9.04 14.34 -35.88
N LEU A 54 -9.21 13.58 -34.79
CA LEU A 54 -8.17 12.69 -34.30
C LEU A 54 -7.91 11.60 -35.35
N SER A 55 -6.65 11.49 -35.80
CA SER A 55 -6.21 10.52 -36.83
C SER A 55 -6.39 9.05 -36.42
N ALA A 56 -6.61 8.78 -35.13
CA ALA A 56 -6.84 7.46 -34.61
C ALA A 56 -7.93 7.46 -33.53
N ASN A 57 -8.81 6.46 -33.58
CA ASN A 57 -9.81 6.24 -32.56
C ASN A 57 -9.14 5.71 -31.27
N ILE A 58 -8.84 6.62 -30.33
CA ILE A 58 -8.25 6.27 -29.03
C ILE A 58 -9.26 5.50 -28.16
N ALA A 59 -10.57 5.75 -28.32
CA ALA A 59 -11.62 5.08 -27.56
C ALA A 59 -11.66 3.57 -27.80
N ALA A 60 -11.23 3.10 -28.98
CA ALA A 60 -11.10 1.68 -29.29
C ALA A 60 -10.11 0.94 -28.37
N ARG A 61 -9.17 1.64 -27.73
CA ARG A 61 -8.25 1.03 -26.74
C ARG A 61 -8.92 0.77 -25.39
N PHE A 62 -10.03 1.43 -25.13
CA PHE A 62 -10.77 1.37 -23.87
C PHE A 62 -12.05 0.55 -23.98
N SER A 63 -12.34 -0.08 -25.13
CA SER A 63 -13.41 -1.06 -25.22
C SER A 63 -13.13 -2.17 -24.21
N LEU A 64 -13.93 -2.16 -23.13
CA LEU A 64 -13.84 -3.05 -21.99
C LEU A 64 -13.60 -4.48 -22.47
N ARG A 65 -12.40 -4.98 -22.20
CA ARG A 65 -12.08 -6.39 -22.37
C ARG A 65 -13.18 -7.14 -21.61
N PRO A 66 -13.98 -8.01 -22.25
CA PRO A 66 -14.95 -8.82 -21.53
C PRO A 66 -14.16 -9.53 -20.45
N SER A 67 -14.53 -9.30 -19.19
CA SER A 67 -13.96 -10.04 -18.08
C SER A 67 -14.29 -11.49 -18.34
N LEU A 68 -13.31 -12.25 -18.84
CA LEU A 68 -13.38 -13.69 -18.90
C LEU A 68 -13.53 -14.12 -17.45
N ILE A 69 -14.77 -14.41 -17.03
CA ILE A 69 -15.05 -15.09 -15.78
C ILE A 69 -14.43 -16.47 -15.97
N LEU A 70 -13.17 -16.58 -15.60
CA LEU A 70 -12.38 -17.79 -15.73
C LEU A 70 -12.89 -18.72 -14.63
N GLN A 71 -13.88 -19.55 -14.95
CA GLN A 71 -14.31 -20.60 -14.04
C GLN A 71 -13.13 -21.54 -13.82
N PRO A 72 -12.63 -21.69 -12.57
CA PRO A 72 -11.49 -22.55 -12.33
C PRO A 72 -11.88 -24.00 -12.65
N PRO A 73 -11.00 -24.76 -13.31
CA PRO A 73 -11.28 -26.14 -13.68
C PRO A 73 -11.57 -26.98 -12.43
N ARG A 74 -12.56 -27.88 -12.50
CA ARG A 74 -13.03 -28.71 -11.37
C ARG A 74 -11.92 -29.49 -10.66
N TRP A 75 -10.83 -29.81 -11.36
CA TRP A 75 -9.69 -30.49 -10.76
C TRP A 75 -8.92 -29.62 -9.75
N LEU A 76 -8.89 -28.29 -9.97
CA LEU A 76 -8.28 -27.32 -9.04
C LEU A 76 -9.09 -27.18 -7.75
N THR A 77 -10.42 -27.27 -7.83
CA THR A 77 -11.29 -27.31 -6.65
C THR A 77 -11.14 -28.61 -5.85
N LEU A 78 -10.72 -29.71 -6.49
CA LEU A 78 -10.49 -30.99 -5.81
C LEU A 78 -9.14 -31.02 -5.06
N THR A 79 -8.08 -30.47 -5.66
CA THR A 79 -6.77 -30.42 -4.98
C THR A 79 -6.78 -29.46 -3.80
N THR A 80 -7.45 -28.31 -3.93
CA THR A 80 -7.59 -27.33 -2.85
C THR A 80 -8.42 -27.86 -1.68
N THR A 81 -9.53 -28.56 -1.94
CA THR A 81 -10.32 -29.20 -0.87
C THR A 81 -9.55 -30.33 -0.19
N LEU A 82 -8.81 -31.15 -0.94
CA LEU A 82 -7.97 -32.20 -0.38
C LEU A 82 -6.83 -31.63 0.48
N GLN A 83 -6.19 -30.54 0.05
CA GLN A 83 -5.12 -29.88 0.79
C GLN A 83 -5.65 -29.21 2.06
N ALA A 84 -6.83 -28.58 2.02
CA ALA A 84 -7.48 -28.02 3.19
C ALA A 84 -7.84 -29.11 4.22
N ALA A 85 -8.36 -30.25 3.76
CA ALA A 85 -8.65 -31.40 4.62
C ALA A 85 -7.37 -31.99 5.26
N ALA A 86 -6.28 -32.09 4.49
CA ALA A 86 -4.97 -32.53 4.98
C ALA A 86 -4.37 -31.57 6.02
N ALA A 87 -4.51 -30.25 5.80
CA ALA A 87 -4.04 -29.24 6.75
C ALA A 87 -4.85 -29.28 8.07
N LEU A 88 -6.17 -29.43 7.99
CA LEU A 88 -7.04 -29.58 9.16
C LEU A 88 -6.71 -30.84 9.97
N THR A 89 -6.52 -31.97 9.29
CA THR A 89 -6.15 -33.23 9.97
C THR A 89 -4.76 -33.14 10.60
N ALA A 90 -3.78 -32.52 9.93
CA ALA A 90 -2.46 -32.28 10.50
C ALA A 90 -2.52 -31.36 11.73
N LEU A 91 -3.35 -30.32 11.70
CA LEU A 91 -3.52 -29.39 12.82
C LEU A 91 -4.16 -30.06 14.04
N VAL A 92 -5.19 -30.89 13.83
CA VAL A 92 -5.81 -31.69 14.90
C VAL A 92 -4.82 -32.72 15.45
N ALA A 93 -4.05 -33.38 14.60
CA ALA A 93 -3.05 -34.37 15.02
C ALA A 93 -1.87 -33.72 15.77
N ALA A 94 -1.51 -32.48 15.45
CA ALA A 94 -0.45 -31.73 16.12
C ALA A 94 -0.90 -31.12 17.46
N ALA A 95 -2.22 -30.94 17.68
CA ALA A 95 -2.76 -30.36 18.91
C ALA A 95 -2.25 -30.99 20.22
N PRO A 96 -2.19 -32.33 20.40
CA PRO A 96 -1.66 -32.92 21.63
C PRO A 96 -0.16 -32.64 21.82
N PHE A 97 0.61 -32.58 20.72
CA PHE A 97 2.04 -32.24 20.77
C PHE A 97 2.25 -30.80 21.23
N PHE A 98 1.48 -29.86 20.67
CA PHE A 98 1.48 -28.46 21.12
C PHE A 98 1.03 -28.32 22.57
N SER A 99 0.04 -29.09 23.03
CA SER A 99 -0.40 -29.06 24.43
C SER A 99 0.70 -29.50 25.40
N ILE A 100 1.48 -30.53 25.03
CA ILE A 100 2.61 -31.02 25.84
C ILE A 100 3.72 -29.97 25.86
N MET A 101 4.07 -29.40 24.70
CA MET A 101 5.07 -28.34 24.59
C MET A 101 4.67 -27.05 25.33
N LEU A 102 3.42 -26.61 25.23
CA LEU A 102 2.92 -25.43 25.95
C LEU A 102 2.95 -25.63 27.47
N SER A 103 2.68 -26.85 27.94
CA SER A 103 2.73 -27.16 29.38
C SER A 103 4.14 -27.13 29.97
N GLN A 104 5.17 -27.26 29.11
CA GLN A 104 6.58 -27.15 29.51
C GLN A 104 7.11 -25.72 29.41
N MET A 105 6.41 -24.83 28.69
CA MET A 105 6.69 -23.39 28.75
C MET A 105 6.00 -22.80 29.97
N GLU A 106 6.75 -22.61 31.05
CA GLU A 106 6.40 -21.63 32.07
C GLU A 106 6.36 -20.26 31.39
N THR A 107 5.19 -19.87 30.87
CA THR A 107 5.06 -18.54 30.26
C THR A 107 5.16 -17.53 31.40
N PRO A 108 6.21 -16.68 31.44
CA PRO A 108 6.26 -15.59 32.40
C PRO A 108 4.96 -14.80 32.27
N SER A 109 4.30 -14.53 33.41
CA SER A 109 3.09 -13.71 33.42
C SER A 109 3.37 -12.38 32.70
N PHE A 110 2.35 -11.78 32.10
CA PHE A 110 2.50 -10.48 31.45
C PHE A 110 3.17 -9.44 32.36
N THR A 111 2.89 -9.50 33.68
CA THR A 111 3.54 -8.66 34.68
C THR A 111 5.05 -8.92 34.78
N THR A 112 5.49 -10.17 34.78
CA THR A 112 6.92 -10.52 34.80
C THR A 112 7.62 -10.14 33.49
N LEU A 113 6.97 -10.29 32.33
CA LEU A 113 7.49 -9.81 31.05
C LEU A 113 7.67 -8.29 31.03
N LEU A 114 6.66 -7.57 31.52
CA LEU A 114 6.69 -6.11 31.57
C LEU A 114 7.77 -5.61 32.55
N LEU A 115 7.91 -6.29 33.69
CA LEU A 115 8.96 -6.00 34.67
C LEU A 115 10.35 -6.26 34.08
N GLN A 116 10.55 -7.40 33.42
CA GLN A 116 11.81 -7.74 32.75
C GLN A 116 12.16 -6.74 31.66
N LEU A 117 11.19 -6.32 30.86
CA LEU A 117 11.39 -5.32 29.81
C LEU A 117 11.76 -3.96 30.42
N GLN A 118 11.04 -3.54 31.47
CA GLN A 118 11.31 -2.31 32.19
C GLN A 118 12.73 -2.31 32.80
N THR A 119 13.11 -3.39 33.48
CA THR A 119 14.44 -3.51 34.09
C THR A 119 15.56 -3.54 33.05
N ARG A 120 15.33 -4.18 31.89
CA ARG A 120 16.31 -4.16 30.78
C ARG A 120 16.41 -2.78 30.14
N TRP A 121 15.28 -2.09 29.98
CA TRP A 121 15.24 -0.74 29.44
C TRP A 121 15.99 0.25 30.33
N THR A 122 15.83 0.16 31.65
CA THR A 122 16.57 1.03 32.58
C THR A 122 18.07 0.73 32.59
N MET A 123 18.47 -0.54 32.54
CA MET A 123 19.89 -0.91 32.39
C MET A 123 20.50 -0.36 31.10
N PHE A 124 19.75 -0.45 29.99
CA PHE A 124 20.17 0.08 28.70
C PHE A 124 20.35 1.61 28.73
N LEU A 125 19.37 2.34 29.30
CA LEU A 125 19.47 3.79 29.45
C LEU A 125 20.62 4.21 30.37
N ASN A 126 20.88 3.45 31.42
CA ASN A 126 22.03 3.68 32.31
C ASN A 126 23.37 3.42 31.61
N ALA A 127 23.45 2.41 30.76
CA ALA A 127 24.64 2.15 29.96
C ALA A 127 24.88 3.26 28.92
N LEU A 128 23.81 3.77 28.29
CA LEU A 128 23.86 4.91 27.37
C LEU A 128 24.30 6.21 28.06
N SER A 129 23.76 6.49 29.25
CA SER A 129 24.13 7.69 30.01
C SER A 129 25.58 7.62 30.52
N ALA A 130 26.04 6.43 30.92
CA ALA A 130 27.44 6.20 31.27
C ALA A 130 28.38 6.43 30.08
N LEU A 131 27.98 6.01 28.88
CA LEU A 131 28.74 6.24 27.63
C LEU A 131 28.81 7.73 27.27
N ALA A 132 27.74 8.49 27.52
CA ALA A 132 27.72 9.94 27.33
C ALA A 132 28.60 10.68 28.35
N ALA A 133 28.80 10.12 29.55
CA ALA A 133 29.60 10.71 30.62
C ALA A 133 31.10 10.40 30.49
N ASN A 134 31.48 9.19 30.05
CA ASN A 134 32.88 8.77 29.87
C ASN A 134 33.03 7.92 28.59
N PRO A 135 33.51 8.47 27.47
CA PRO A 135 33.36 7.82 26.16
C PRO A 135 34.31 6.65 25.84
N VAL A 136 35.18 6.14 26.74
CA VAL A 136 36.27 5.22 26.30
C VAL A 136 36.58 3.96 27.15
N GLU A 137 36.09 3.75 28.37
CA GLU A 137 36.42 2.49 29.08
C GLU A 137 35.27 1.46 29.04
N GLU A 138 35.33 0.63 28.01
CA GLU A 138 34.78 -0.74 27.93
C GLU A 138 33.24 -0.89 28.02
N PHE A 139 32.56 -0.56 26.92
CA PHE A 139 31.15 -0.91 26.71
C PHE A 139 31.01 -2.41 26.39
N GLN A 140 30.77 -3.24 27.40
CA GLN A 140 30.37 -4.64 27.23
C GLN A 140 28.84 -4.72 27.15
N LEU A 141 28.33 -5.03 25.96
CA LEU A 141 26.91 -5.31 25.76
C LEU A 141 26.51 -6.53 26.61
N PRO A 142 25.40 -6.47 27.38
CA PRO A 142 24.83 -7.63 28.01
C PRO A 142 24.13 -8.48 26.94
N ILE A 143 24.90 -9.18 26.13
CA ILE A 143 24.39 -10.22 25.24
C ILE A 143 24.22 -11.46 26.14
N THR A 144 23.03 -11.63 26.68
CA THR A 144 22.69 -12.88 27.36
C THR A 144 22.64 -13.99 26.32
N ASP A 145 23.55 -14.95 26.44
CA ASP A 145 23.49 -16.24 25.75
C ASP A 145 22.14 -16.89 26.05
N TYR A 146 21.19 -16.75 25.12
CA TYR A 146 19.96 -17.53 25.14
C TYR A 146 20.27 -18.83 24.39
N PRO A 147 20.35 -19.99 25.06
CA PRO A 147 20.40 -21.25 24.36
C PRO A 147 19.02 -21.46 23.73
N LEU A 148 18.84 -20.98 22.49
CA LEU A 148 17.74 -21.45 21.67
C LEU A 148 17.94 -22.96 21.52
N PRO A 149 16.98 -23.81 21.92
CA PRO A 149 17.10 -25.25 21.73
C PRO A 149 16.99 -25.53 20.22
N ILE A 150 18.13 -25.50 19.53
CA ILE A 150 18.25 -25.71 18.08
C ILE A 150 17.72 -27.12 17.69
N ALA A 151 17.69 -28.04 18.64
CA ALA A 151 17.16 -29.40 18.48
C ALA A 151 15.64 -29.42 18.22
N GLU A 152 14.85 -28.60 18.91
CA GLU A 152 13.37 -28.56 18.78
C GLU A 152 12.92 -27.90 17.45
N LEU A 153 13.70 -26.94 16.95
CA LEU A 153 13.44 -26.28 15.67
C LEU A 153 13.53 -27.25 14.48
N SER A 154 14.46 -28.20 14.53
CA SER A 154 14.66 -29.19 13.46
C SER A 154 13.43 -30.08 13.22
N ALA A 155 12.68 -30.41 14.28
CA ALA A 155 11.47 -31.23 14.22
C ALA A 155 10.30 -30.50 13.55
N LEU A 156 10.28 -29.16 13.59
CA LEU A 156 9.29 -28.32 12.90
C LEU A 156 9.66 -28.03 11.44
N PHE A 157 10.96 -27.96 11.13
CA PHE A 157 11.43 -27.75 9.76
C PHE A 157 11.07 -28.90 8.81
N ILE A 158 11.12 -30.14 9.28
CA ILE A 158 10.80 -31.31 8.45
C ILE A 158 9.33 -31.28 7.95
N PRO A 159 8.30 -31.18 8.81
CA PRO A 159 6.92 -31.10 8.35
C PRO A 159 6.66 -29.83 7.53
N LEU A 160 7.28 -28.70 7.88
CA LEU A 160 7.13 -27.46 7.12
C LEU A 160 7.75 -27.56 5.72
N ALA A 161 8.91 -28.21 5.59
CA ALA A 161 9.56 -28.48 4.33
C ALA A 161 8.75 -29.45 3.48
N VAL A 162 8.18 -30.50 4.07
CA VAL A 162 7.29 -31.45 3.37
C VAL A 162 6.04 -30.72 2.85
N VAL A 163 5.38 -29.91 3.68
CA VAL A 163 4.22 -29.11 3.27
C VAL A 163 4.58 -28.12 2.18
N SER A 164 5.74 -27.46 2.28
CA SER A 164 6.23 -26.52 1.28
C SER A 164 6.54 -27.20 -0.06
N ILE A 165 7.18 -28.37 -0.04
CA ILE A 165 7.45 -29.16 -1.25
C ILE A 165 6.16 -29.61 -1.92
N PHE A 166 5.18 -30.13 -1.15
CA PHE A 166 3.87 -30.48 -1.70
C PHE A 166 3.12 -29.28 -2.26
N TRP A 167 3.23 -28.12 -1.61
CA TRP A 167 2.63 -26.87 -2.08
C TRP A 167 3.28 -26.39 -3.39
N VAL A 168 4.61 -26.42 -3.50
CA VAL A 168 5.35 -26.02 -4.71
C VAL A 168 5.12 -27.00 -5.85
N LEU A 169 5.12 -28.31 -5.60
CA LEU A 169 4.85 -29.31 -6.63
C LEU A 169 3.39 -29.22 -7.12
N GLY A 170 2.44 -29.08 -6.20
CA GLY A 170 1.01 -28.97 -6.54
C GLY A 170 0.71 -27.70 -7.34
N ASN A 171 1.14 -26.53 -6.85
CA ASN A 171 0.88 -25.26 -7.53
C ASN A 171 1.78 -25.03 -8.75
N GLY A 172 3.04 -25.48 -8.71
CA GLY A 172 3.98 -25.34 -9.82
C GLY A 172 3.62 -26.21 -11.03
N TRP A 173 3.13 -27.44 -10.81
CA TRP A 173 2.61 -28.27 -11.88
C TRP A 173 1.36 -27.66 -12.53
N LEU A 174 0.52 -27.00 -11.71
CA LEU A 174 -0.71 -26.36 -12.14
C LEU A 174 -0.47 -25.11 -13.01
N LEU A 175 0.52 -24.30 -12.66
CA LEU A 175 0.92 -23.12 -13.44
C LEU A 175 1.60 -23.49 -14.77
N ARG A 176 2.38 -24.59 -14.79
CA ARG A 176 3.05 -25.05 -16.02
C ARG A 176 2.08 -25.49 -17.12
N ASN A 177 0.91 -26.01 -16.75
CA ASN A 177 -0.07 -26.50 -17.72
C ASN A 177 -0.99 -25.40 -18.30
N GLN A 178 -0.95 -24.17 -17.74
CA GLN A 178 -1.70 -23.03 -18.26
C GLN A 178 -0.91 -22.17 -19.27
N ASN A 179 0.40 -22.36 -19.36
CA ASN A 179 1.30 -21.62 -20.27
C ASN A 179 1.62 -22.38 -21.57
N ARG A 180 0.77 -23.32 -21.99
CA ARG A 180 0.88 -24.08 -23.24
C ARG A 180 -0.41 -23.93 -24.03
#